data_AF-A0A6G0SYY2-F1
#
_entry.id   AF-A0A6G0SYY2-F1
#
_cell.length_a   1.000
_cell.length_b   1.000
_cell.length_c   1.000
_cell.angle_alpha   90.00
_cell.angle_beta   90.00
_cell.angle_gamma   90.00
#
_symmetry.space_group_name_H-M   'P 1'
#
loop_
_entity.id
_entity.type
_entity.pdbx_description
1 polymer ?
#
loop_
_entity_poly.entity_id
_entity_poly.type
_entity_poly.pdbx_seq_one_letter_code
_entity_poly.pdbx_strand_id
1 'polypeptide(L)'
;MFNLKLEATYNIPNVDNSTENRSFKTSARPFFSETVVREIVEEGIIKLMAEQDEYSSKVSGYTLQCIDGLLLGVYQYTPMNGLSYIPLPDFIERKKAVINPQNSDQQCFKWAILAKHVTGSKKQCIENYTTHEEKYNFSDLTFPTKLHQVNIFEKNNPNVTVNVYGLEKHFQPPQKFPKYEVFPQKVVDEEKKQHFDLLLITDYENSHFIYISNFSRLVRSQKIRHNARVIFSLLKKFNEKCGNNTKVIQKHEAMSYGFMVIANSDVPAELLEQFNIPTSPIIFRGGEDNKNVGEHFVKSIVEIAENIEKLLQTNIPITFTAEQQQAHILCKTCNLCKNGFSVGNHKVADHCHLSGKFRQTLCNTCNLKLQTPNFVPCFFHNLSNYDAHFIVTELGLDVKRIFVIPNSEEKFISFSKHVSNNFSIRFIDTLRFMASSVYPYEYTDGWNKLEQTHLPEKADFYSTLTESHMQKEDYDHAKTVWSHIECKTLGEYSDQ
;
A
#
# COMPACT_ATOMS: atom_id res chain seq x y z
N MET A 1 16.25 24.97 -6.28
CA MET A 1 14.81 24.64 -6.33
C MET A 1 14.06 25.59 -5.42
N PHE A 2 12.78 25.84 -5.65
CA PHE A 2 11.95 26.59 -4.72
C PHE A 2 10.55 25.99 -4.59
N ASN A 3 9.89 26.24 -3.46
CA ASN A 3 8.46 26.00 -3.29
C ASN A 3 7.82 27.20 -2.59
N LEU A 4 6.51 27.31 -2.73
CA LEU A 4 5.68 28.32 -2.09
C LEU A 4 4.76 27.63 -1.08
N LYS A 5 4.67 28.19 0.12
CA LYS A 5 3.73 27.76 1.15
C LYS A 5 2.89 28.97 1.56
N LEU A 6 1.59 28.91 1.32
CA LEU A 6 0.62 29.90 1.75
C LEU A 6 0.08 29.48 3.12
N GLU A 7 0.15 30.36 4.10
CA GLU A 7 -0.48 30.21 5.42
C GLU A 7 -1.68 31.14 5.49
N ALA A 8 -2.83 30.60 5.86
CA ALA A 8 -4.08 31.31 5.90
C ALA A 8 -4.97 30.81 7.04
N THR A 9 -5.70 31.74 7.64
CA THR A 9 -6.62 31.50 8.72
C THR A 9 -8.05 31.50 8.17
N TYR A 10 -8.82 30.46 8.50
CA TYR A 10 -10.22 30.30 8.11
C TYR A 10 -11.11 30.33 9.35
N ASN A 11 -12.36 30.77 9.21
CA ASN A 11 -13.36 30.72 10.27
C ASN A 11 -14.72 30.30 9.73
N ILE A 12 -15.64 29.93 10.62
CA ILE A 12 -17.04 29.72 10.27
C ILE A 12 -17.80 31.00 10.65
N PRO A 13 -18.49 31.67 9.71
CA PRO A 13 -19.30 32.84 10.02
C PRO A 13 -20.32 32.54 11.12
N ASN A 14 -20.40 33.39 12.14
CA ASN A 14 -21.35 33.30 13.25
C ASN A 14 -21.13 32.12 14.23
N VAL A 15 -19.94 31.52 14.25
CA VAL A 15 -19.55 30.55 15.27
C VAL A 15 -18.33 31.07 16.03
N ASP A 16 -18.52 31.40 17.31
CA ASP A 16 -17.43 31.84 18.19
C ASP A 16 -16.37 30.73 18.33
N ASN A 17 -15.09 31.11 18.30
CA ASN A 17 -13.91 30.23 18.36
C ASN A 17 -13.79 29.18 17.23
N SER A 18 -14.32 29.45 16.03
CA SER A 18 -14.22 28.56 14.87
C SER A 18 -12.96 28.76 14.00
N THR A 19 -11.99 29.55 14.48
CA THR A 19 -10.79 29.90 13.75
C THR A 19 -9.83 28.71 13.61
N GLU A 20 -9.42 28.40 12.38
CA GLU A 20 -8.52 27.30 12.06
C GLU A 20 -7.41 27.75 11.08
N ASN A 21 -6.16 27.45 11.43
CA ASN A 21 -5.00 27.76 10.59
C ASN A 21 -4.79 26.63 9.56
N ARG A 22 -4.63 27.00 8.30
CA ARG A 22 -4.37 26.08 7.20
C ARG A 22 -3.15 26.52 6.40
N SER A 23 -2.48 25.55 5.79
CA SER A 23 -1.38 25.84 4.89
C SER A 23 -1.46 25.03 3.61
N PHE A 24 -1.25 25.71 2.49
CA PHE A 24 -1.23 25.14 1.14
C PHE A 24 0.17 25.23 0.60
N LYS A 25 0.66 24.18 -0.07
CA LYS A 25 2.07 24.10 -0.49
C LYS A 25 2.22 23.63 -1.92
N THR A 26 3.09 24.29 -2.67
CA THR A 26 3.49 23.82 -4.00
C THR A 26 4.61 22.79 -3.89
N SER A 27 4.71 21.92 -4.91
CA SER A 27 5.83 20.99 -5.04
C SER A 27 7.11 21.76 -5.35
N ALA A 28 8.25 21.30 -4.82
CA ALA A 28 9.53 21.94 -5.10
C ALA A 28 9.87 21.86 -6.59
N ARG A 29 10.11 23.03 -7.22
CA ARG A 29 10.46 23.15 -8.63
C ARG A 29 11.88 23.69 -8.81
N PRO A 30 12.68 23.16 -9.74
CA PRO A 30 13.96 23.76 -10.09
C PRO A 30 13.74 25.12 -10.75
N PHE A 31 14.56 26.10 -10.38
CA PHE A 31 14.61 27.42 -11.03
C PHE A 31 16.04 27.61 -11.55
N PHE A 32 16.17 28.09 -12.79
CA PHE A 32 17.45 28.30 -13.47
C PHE A 32 17.61 29.78 -13.86
N SER A 33 18.82 30.22 -14.18
CA SER A 33 19.13 31.62 -14.54
C SER A 33 18.33 32.15 -15.74
N GLU A 34 17.86 31.25 -16.61
CA GLU A 34 17.08 31.56 -17.81
C GLU A 34 15.57 31.47 -17.60
N THR A 35 15.14 31.09 -16.40
CA THR A 35 13.73 30.89 -16.08
C THR A 35 13.05 32.24 -15.86
N VAL A 36 11.92 32.47 -16.56
CA VAL A 36 11.06 33.63 -16.29
C VAL A 36 10.40 33.42 -14.92
N VAL A 37 11.00 33.98 -13.88
CA VAL A 37 10.56 33.83 -12.47
C VAL A 37 9.08 34.14 -12.32
N ARG A 38 8.59 35.14 -13.06
CA ARG A 38 7.19 35.58 -13.04
C ARG A 38 6.21 34.46 -13.40
N GLU A 39 6.47 33.72 -14.48
CA GLU A 39 5.56 32.68 -14.97
C GLU A 39 5.44 31.52 -13.98
N ILE A 40 6.56 31.08 -13.38
CA ILE A 40 6.53 29.97 -12.43
C ILE A 40 5.88 30.38 -11.10
N VAL A 41 6.10 31.62 -10.67
CA VAL A 41 5.41 32.17 -9.49
C VAL A 41 3.91 32.28 -9.77
N GLU A 42 3.50 32.76 -10.94
CA GLU A 42 2.08 32.84 -11.35
C GLU A 42 1.43 31.44 -11.38
N GLU A 43 2.07 30.43 -11.97
CA GLU A 43 1.58 29.05 -11.91
C GLU A 43 1.49 28.50 -10.48
N GLY A 44 2.47 28.82 -9.64
CA GLY A 44 2.47 28.44 -8.23
C GLY A 44 1.31 29.07 -7.46
N ILE A 45 1.02 30.34 -7.72
CA ILE A 45 -0.11 31.08 -7.14
C ILE A 45 -1.44 30.50 -7.63
N ILE A 46 -1.59 30.24 -8.93
CA ILE A 46 -2.80 29.64 -9.50
C ILE A 46 -3.11 28.30 -8.82
N LYS A 47 -2.08 27.47 -8.59
CA LYS A 47 -2.25 26.21 -7.89
C LYS A 47 -2.69 26.40 -6.44
N LEU A 48 -2.08 27.34 -5.72
CA LEU A 48 -2.45 27.64 -4.33
C LEU A 48 -3.89 28.16 -4.23
N MET A 49 -4.31 29.01 -5.17
CA MET A 49 -5.69 29.50 -5.26
C MET A 49 -6.68 28.37 -5.53
N ALA A 50 -6.37 27.46 -6.46
CA ALA A 50 -7.22 26.30 -6.76
C ALA A 50 -7.37 25.36 -5.55
N GLU A 51 -6.29 25.10 -4.80
CA GLU A 51 -6.36 24.30 -3.56
C GLU A 51 -7.20 24.99 -2.47
N GLN A 52 -7.15 26.33 -2.39
CA GLN A 52 -7.97 27.12 -1.47
C GLN A 52 -9.46 27.11 -1.85
N ASP A 53 -9.80 27.22 -3.14
CA ASP A 53 -11.18 27.13 -3.63
C ASP A 53 -11.75 25.72 -3.43
N GLU A 54 -10.93 24.69 -3.64
CA GLU A 54 -11.28 23.30 -3.36
C GLU A 54 -11.51 23.06 -1.86
N TYR A 55 -10.69 23.65 -0.99
CA TYR A 55 -10.88 23.59 0.46
C TYR A 55 -12.19 24.27 0.88
N SER A 56 -12.47 25.47 0.36
CA SER A 56 -13.68 26.23 0.65
C SER A 56 -14.97 25.56 0.14
N SER A 57 -14.88 24.77 -0.94
CA SER A 57 -16.03 24.06 -1.52
C SER A 57 -16.29 22.69 -0.89
N LYS A 58 -15.28 22.00 -0.35
CA LYS A 58 -15.43 20.69 0.30
C LYS A 58 -15.94 20.75 1.74
N VAL A 59 -15.68 21.84 2.45
CA VAL A 59 -16.08 21.99 3.85
C VAL A 59 -17.12 23.10 3.96
N SER A 60 -18.39 22.72 3.87
CA SER A 60 -19.52 23.65 3.94
C SER A 60 -19.49 24.46 5.24
N GLY A 61 -19.07 25.72 5.17
CA GLY A 61 -19.15 26.69 6.26
C GLY A 61 -17.88 27.47 6.56
N TYR A 62 -16.70 27.07 6.07
CA TYR A 62 -15.46 27.83 6.30
C TYR A 62 -15.27 28.94 5.27
N THR A 63 -15.03 30.15 5.77
CA THR A 63 -14.66 31.33 4.98
C THR A 63 -13.24 31.76 5.31
N LEU A 64 -12.50 32.22 4.30
CA LEU A 64 -11.18 32.80 4.50
C LEU A 64 -11.29 34.05 5.38
N GLN A 65 -10.60 34.07 6.52
CA GLN A 65 -10.54 35.20 7.41
C GLN A 65 -9.37 36.13 7.07
N CYS A 66 -8.16 35.59 6.97
CA CYS A 66 -6.97 36.34 6.55
C CYS A 66 -5.89 35.43 5.95
N ILE A 67 -5.03 36.02 5.13
CA ILE A 67 -3.78 35.40 4.69
C ILE A 67 -2.70 35.83 5.68
N ASP A 68 -2.10 34.86 6.37
CA ASP A 68 -1.12 35.10 7.42
C ASP A 68 0.27 35.33 6.84
N GLY A 69 0.58 34.67 5.72
CA GLY A 69 1.83 34.91 5.00
C GLY A 69 2.07 33.94 3.85
N LEU A 70 3.01 34.33 2.99
CA LEU A 70 3.55 33.47 1.92
C LEU A 70 5.02 33.20 2.21
N LEU A 71 5.35 31.94 2.45
CA LEU A 71 6.70 31.48 2.69
C LEU A 71 7.32 30.95 1.39
N LEU A 72 8.48 31.49 1.03
CA LEU A 72 9.30 31.00 -0.08
C LEU A 72 10.40 30.09 0.48
N GLY A 73 10.28 28.78 0.23
CA GLY A 73 11.36 27.85 0.49
C GLY A 73 12.34 27.87 -0.67
N VAL A 74 13.58 28.30 -0.44
CA VAL A 74 14.66 28.27 -1.44
C VAL A 74 15.65 27.17 -1.07
N TYR A 75 15.80 26.20 -1.95
CA TYR A 75 16.77 25.11 -1.81
C TYR A 75 17.93 25.37 -2.76
N GLN A 76 19.15 25.42 -2.21
CA GLN A 76 20.36 25.53 -3.00
C GLN A 76 20.52 24.26 -3.85
N TYR A 77 20.40 24.42 -5.17
CA TYR A 77 20.60 23.36 -6.14
C TYR A 77 21.89 23.67 -6.89
N THR A 78 22.93 22.88 -6.65
CA THR A 78 24.22 23.01 -7.34
C THR A 78 24.19 22.16 -8.61
N PRO A 79 24.21 22.74 -9.82
CA PRO A 79 24.28 21.96 -11.05
C PRO A 79 25.71 21.44 -11.22
N MET A 80 25.92 20.12 -11.13
CA MET A 80 27.24 19.50 -11.12
C MET A 80 27.64 18.92 -12.49
N ASN A 81 28.87 19.22 -12.91
CA ASN A 81 29.49 18.79 -14.15
C ASN A 81 29.92 17.31 -14.03
N GLY A 82 29.87 16.53 -15.11
CA GLY A 82 30.39 15.16 -15.15
C GLY A 82 31.86 15.04 -15.59
N LEU A 83 32.53 14.02 -15.07
CA LEU A 83 33.81 13.50 -15.55
C LEU A 83 33.89 11.99 -15.27
N SER A 84 34.91 11.35 -15.85
CA SER A 84 35.25 9.91 -15.97
C SER A 84 34.71 8.92 -14.93
N TYR A 85 34.54 7.66 -15.39
CA TYR A 85 34.12 6.46 -14.66
C TYR A 85 34.05 6.59 -13.13
N ILE A 86 32.83 6.51 -12.59
CA ILE A 86 32.60 6.40 -11.14
C ILE A 86 32.42 4.92 -10.78
N PRO A 87 33.19 4.37 -9.82
CA PRO A 87 33.02 2.99 -9.37
C PRO A 87 31.66 2.80 -8.69
N LEU A 88 31.02 1.66 -8.98
CA LEU A 88 29.74 1.31 -8.38
C LEU A 88 29.93 0.88 -6.91
N PRO A 89 28.99 1.18 -6.01
CA PRO A 89 28.94 0.54 -4.71
C PRO A 89 28.80 -0.99 -4.87
N ASP A 90 29.51 -1.78 -4.06
CA ASP A 90 29.50 -3.25 -4.07
C ASP A 90 28.08 -3.85 -4.05
N PHE A 91 27.15 -3.16 -3.40
CA PHE A 91 25.75 -3.56 -3.34
C PHE A 91 25.08 -3.56 -4.72
N ILE A 92 25.36 -2.56 -5.56
CA ILE A 92 24.81 -2.44 -6.91
C ILE A 92 25.57 -3.35 -7.88
N GLU A 93 26.89 -3.43 -7.75
CA GLU A 93 27.71 -4.29 -8.62
C GLU A 93 27.34 -5.78 -8.48
N ARG A 94 27.13 -6.25 -7.24
CA ARG A 94 26.72 -7.65 -6.98
C ARG A 94 25.37 -8.01 -7.58
N LYS A 95 24.48 -7.04 -7.83
CA LYS A 95 23.18 -7.32 -8.47
C LYS A 95 23.33 -7.73 -9.93
N LYS A 96 24.46 -7.46 -10.59
CA LYS A 96 24.66 -7.77 -12.03
C LYS A 96 23.46 -7.33 -12.87
N ALA A 97 22.94 -6.13 -12.60
CA ALA A 97 21.74 -5.54 -13.19
C ALA A 97 22.06 -4.30 -14.03
N VAL A 98 23.32 -3.86 -14.01
CA VAL A 98 23.82 -2.65 -14.68
C VAL A 98 25.09 -2.96 -15.45
N ILE A 99 25.37 -2.17 -16.48
CA ILE A 99 26.62 -2.17 -17.23
C ILE A 99 27.22 -0.78 -17.07
N ASN A 100 28.38 -0.72 -16.43
CA ASN A 100 29.13 0.51 -16.20
C ASN A 100 30.37 0.51 -17.12
N PRO A 101 30.33 1.16 -18.30
CA PRO A 101 31.48 1.26 -19.19
C PRO A 101 32.61 2.06 -18.51
N GLN A 102 33.84 1.56 -18.59
CA GLN A 102 35.02 2.20 -18.02
C GLN A 102 35.57 3.25 -18.98
N ASN A 103 35.18 4.52 -18.78
CA ASN A 103 35.59 5.66 -19.59
C ASN A 103 36.59 6.57 -18.90
N SER A 104 37.62 6.96 -19.66
CA SER A 104 38.57 8.03 -19.31
C SER A 104 38.14 9.41 -19.82
N ASP A 105 37.08 9.49 -20.63
CA ASP A 105 36.53 10.72 -21.18
C ASP A 105 35.30 11.23 -20.41
N GLN A 106 34.68 12.32 -20.87
CA GLN A 106 33.45 12.90 -20.28
C GLN A 106 32.16 12.37 -20.95
N GLN A 107 32.23 11.28 -21.72
CA GLN A 107 31.14 10.82 -22.58
C GLN A 107 30.34 9.67 -21.97
N CYS A 108 30.24 9.59 -20.63
CA CYS A 108 29.55 8.49 -19.94
C CYS A 108 28.11 8.26 -20.41
N PHE A 109 27.37 9.32 -20.74
CA PHE A 109 26.03 9.21 -21.32
C PHE A 109 26.02 8.48 -22.66
N LYS A 110 26.93 8.84 -23.57
CA LYS A 110 27.10 8.16 -24.88
C LYS A 110 27.40 6.69 -24.67
N TRP A 111 28.37 6.36 -23.80
CA TRP A 111 28.74 4.98 -23.51
C TRP A 111 27.59 4.19 -22.87
N ALA A 112 26.82 4.78 -21.96
CA ALA A 112 25.66 4.15 -21.36
C ALA A 112 24.55 3.83 -22.39
N ILE A 113 24.28 4.73 -23.34
CA ILE A 113 23.34 4.45 -24.43
C ILE A 113 23.84 3.31 -25.33
N LEU A 114 25.12 3.33 -25.68
CA LEU A 114 25.72 2.33 -26.56
C LEU A 114 25.85 0.94 -25.89
N ALA A 115 25.88 0.87 -24.56
CA ALA A 115 26.01 -0.37 -23.78
C ALA A 115 24.93 -1.41 -24.09
N LYS A 116 23.74 -0.98 -24.51
CA LYS A 116 22.65 -1.87 -24.93
C LYS A 116 23.05 -2.78 -26.09
N HIS A 117 23.93 -2.30 -26.97
CA HIS A 117 24.31 -2.99 -28.20
C HIS A 117 25.54 -3.88 -28.07
N VAL A 118 26.31 -3.73 -26.98
CA VAL A 118 27.57 -4.44 -26.80
C VAL A 118 27.32 -5.89 -26.39
N THR A 119 27.66 -6.81 -27.28
CA THR A 119 27.59 -8.27 -27.08
C THR A 119 28.96 -8.83 -26.71
N GLY A 120 29.05 -9.63 -25.64
CA GLY A 120 30.30 -10.26 -25.19
C GLY A 120 30.49 -10.28 -23.68
N SER A 121 31.61 -10.86 -23.22
CA SER A 121 31.98 -10.98 -21.80
C SER A 121 32.62 -9.70 -21.23
N LYS A 122 33.34 -8.92 -22.06
CA LYS A 122 34.03 -7.67 -21.65
C LYS A 122 33.18 -6.42 -21.90
N LYS A 123 31.99 -6.35 -21.30
CA LYS A 123 31.06 -5.22 -21.49
C LYS A 123 31.53 -3.91 -20.85
N GLN A 124 32.58 -3.91 -20.06
CA GLN A 124 33.14 -2.70 -19.44
C GLN A 124 34.14 -1.97 -20.35
N CYS A 125 34.72 -2.65 -21.36
CA CYS A 125 35.75 -2.06 -22.23
C CYS A 125 35.13 -1.24 -23.37
N ILE A 126 35.53 0.03 -23.49
CA ILE A 126 35.00 0.98 -24.48
C ILE A 126 35.38 0.66 -25.91
N GLU A 127 36.49 -0.04 -26.14
CA GLU A 127 36.90 -0.44 -27.50
C GLU A 127 35.80 -1.21 -28.25
N ASN A 128 34.94 -1.93 -27.50
CA ASN A 128 33.80 -2.67 -28.06
C ASN A 128 32.60 -1.78 -28.45
N TYR A 129 32.60 -0.50 -28.06
CA TYR A 129 31.49 0.43 -28.24
C TYR A 129 31.65 1.30 -29.50
N THR A 130 32.88 1.46 -29.98
CA THR A 130 33.23 2.32 -31.14
C THR A 130 32.46 1.94 -32.40
N THR A 131 32.21 0.65 -32.60
CA THR A 131 31.42 0.10 -33.73
C THR A 131 29.93 0.47 -33.71
N HIS A 132 29.45 1.12 -32.63
CA HIS A 132 28.05 1.47 -32.46
C HIS A 132 27.79 2.97 -32.40
N GLU A 133 28.83 3.80 -32.53
CA GLU A 133 28.72 5.25 -32.37
C GLU A 133 27.77 5.92 -33.36
N GLU A 134 27.71 5.41 -34.59
CA GLU A 134 26.84 5.95 -35.65
C GLU A 134 25.35 5.60 -35.47
N LYS A 135 24.98 4.78 -34.48
CA LYS A 135 23.58 4.35 -34.27
C LYS A 135 22.67 5.46 -33.76
N TYR A 136 23.22 6.50 -33.12
CA TYR A 136 22.46 7.58 -32.52
C TYR A 136 23.12 8.93 -32.76
N ASN A 137 22.31 9.97 -32.85
CA ASN A 137 22.80 11.34 -33.00
C ASN A 137 23.06 11.97 -31.62
N PHE A 138 24.32 12.34 -31.36
CA PHE A 138 24.78 13.02 -30.14
C PHE A 138 25.26 14.47 -30.38
N SER A 139 25.09 15.03 -31.59
CA SER A 139 25.75 16.27 -32.02
C SER A 139 25.39 17.54 -31.23
N ASP A 140 24.19 17.59 -30.61
CA ASP A 140 23.73 18.76 -29.84
C ASP A 140 23.90 18.59 -28.32
N LEU A 141 24.66 17.60 -27.90
CA LEU A 141 24.94 17.37 -26.48
C LEU A 141 26.28 17.99 -26.10
N THR A 142 26.32 18.67 -24.96
CA THR A 142 27.60 18.98 -24.32
C THR A 142 28.05 17.78 -23.52
N PHE A 143 29.33 17.45 -23.57
CA PHE A 143 29.94 16.48 -22.68
C PHE A 143 30.70 17.24 -21.60
N PRO A 144 30.45 16.94 -20.31
CA PRO A 144 29.54 15.92 -19.77
C PRO A 144 28.05 16.24 -19.94
N THR A 145 27.27 15.24 -20.35
CA THR A 145 25.83 15.42 -20.61
C THR A 145 25.07 15.67 -19.32
N LYS A 146 24.38 16.80 -19.23
CA LYS A 146 23.54 17.12 -18.07
C LYS A 146 22.18 16.44 -18.20
N LEU A 147 21.50 16.19 -17.08
CA LEU A 147 20.20 15.49 -17.05
C LEU A 147 19.14 16.13 -17.98
N HIS A 148 19.07 17.46 -18.06
CA HIS A 148 18.11 18.14 -18.93
C HIS A 148 18.41 17.94 -20.43
N GLN A 149 19.67 17.68 -20.80
CA GLN A 149 20.07 17.44 -22.19
C GLN A 149 19.67 16.04 -22.70
N VAL A 150 19.21 15.15 -21.80
CA VAL A 150 18.58 13.89 -22.21
C VAL A 150 17.36 14.15 -23.09
N ASN A 151 16.61 15.23 -22.84
CA ASN A 151 15.49 15.63 -23.71
C ASN A 151 15.96 16.07 -25.10
N ILE A 152 17.16 16.66 -25.22
CA ILE A 152 17.76 17.03 -26.51
C ILE A 152 18.13 15.76 -27.27
N PHE A 153 18.73 14.78 -26.59
CA PHE A 153 19.03 13.48 -27.18
C PHE A 153 17.76 12.77 -27.70
N GLU A 154 16.67 12.77 -26.94
CA GLU A 154 15.39 12.19 -27.37
C GLU A 154 14.77 12.94 -28.56
N LYS A 155 14.93 14.27 -28.62
CA LYS A 155 14.49 15.08 -29.78
C LYS A 155 15.30 14.75 -31.04
N ASN A 156 16.60 14.56 -30.88
CA ASN A 156 17.51 14.22 -31.99
C ASN A 156 17.32 12.79 -32.50
N ASN A 157 16.68 11.92 -31.70
CA ASN A 157 16.47 10.52 -32.01
C ASN A 157 14.97 10.17 -31.84
N PRO A 158 14.11 10.44 -32.84
CA PRO A 158 12.64 10.46 -32.68
C PRO A 158 11.99 9.17 -32.16
N ASN A 159 12.63 8.00 -32.33
CA ASN A 159 12.13 6.70 -31.87
C ASN A 159 12.73 6.24 -30.52
N VAL A 160 13.48 7.11 -29.86
CA VAL A 160 14.20 6.83 -28.61
C VAL A 160 13.51 7.50 -27.41
N THR A 161 13.52 6.80 -26.28
CA THR A 161 13.12 7.33 -24.97
C THR A 161 14.09 6.84 -23.91
N VAL A 162 14.30 7.66 -22.88
CA VAL A 162 15.28 7.43 -21.82
C VAL A 162 14.66 7.75 -20.46
N ASN A 163 14.58 6.72 -19.62
CA ASN A 163 14.35 6.86 -18.18
C ASN A 163 15.69 7.03 -17.46
N VAL A 164 15.73 7.89 -16.44
CA VAL A 164 16.89 8.09 -15.59
C VAL A 164 16.49 7.91 -14.13
N TYR A 165 17.23 7.06 -13.42
CA TYR A 165 17.04 6.77 -12.01
C TYR A 165 18.27 7.22 -11.21
N GLY A 166 18.07 7.79 -10.03
CA GLY A 166 19.13 8.14 -9.09
C GLY A 166 19.41 7.03 -8.08
N LEU A 167 20.52 7.15 -7.35
CA LEU A 167 20.90 6.27 -6.25
C LEU A 167 21.10 7.08 -4.97
N GLU A 168 20.25 6.86 -3.96
CA GLU A 168 20.35 7.49 -2.65
C GLU A 168 20.95 6.53 -1.63
N LYS A 169 21.79 7.07 -0.73
CA LYS A 169 22.46 6.32 0.33
C LYS A 169 21.86 6.71 1.68
N HIS A 170 21.22 5.75 2.34
CA HIS A 170 20.68 5.92 3.69
C HIS A 170 21.56 5.24 4.73
N PHE A 171 21.81 5.95 5.83
CA PHE A 171 22.38 5.39 7.05
C PHE A 171 21.27 5.27 8.10
N GLN A 172 21.02 4.08 8.61
CA GLN A 172 20.10 3.85 9.73
C GLN A 172 20.88 3.21 10.89
N PRO A 173 21.08 3.89 12.03
CA PRO A 173 21.42 3.20 13.28
C PRO A 173 20.28 2.21 13.61
N PRO A 174 20.53 0.93 13.95
CA PRO A 174 21.78 0.28 14.37
C PRO A 174 22.48 -0.54 13.26
N GLN A 175 22.14 -0.37 11.98
CA GLN A 175 22.68 -1.20 10.90
C GLN A 175 24.14 -0.84 10.58
N LYS A 176 25.02 -1.86 10.55
CA LYS A 176 26.46 -1.71 10.23
C LYS A 176 26.76 -1.31 8.77
N PHE A 177 25.79 -1.40 7.85
CA PHE A 177 26.01 -1.18 6.41
C PHE A 177 25.00 -0.18 5.82
N PRO A 178 25.42 0.68 4.87
CA PRO A 178 24.52 1.64 4.23
C PRO A 178 23.50 0.94 3.33
N LYS A 179 22.25 1.42 3.36
CA LYS A 179 21.19 0.98 2.46
C LYS A 179 21.17 1.89 1.24
N TYR A 180 21.12 1.29 0.05
CA TYR A 180 21.01 2.04 -1.21
C TYR A 180 19.60 1.91 -1.78
N GLU A 181 19.03 3.04 -2.17
CA GLU A 181 17.69 3.15 -2.74
C GLU A 181 17.72 3.81 -4.12
N VAL A 182 17.17 3.12 -5.12
CA VAL A 182 17.00 3.61 -6.49
C VAL A 182 15.68 4.34 -6.60
N PHE A 183 15.71 5.60 -7.06
CA PHE A 183 14.54 6.47 -7.19
C PHE A 183 14.47 7.10 -8.59
N PRO A 184 13.27 7.43 -9.11
CA PRO A 184 13.14 8.06 -10.42
C PRO A 184 13.64 9.50 -10.42
N GLN A 185 14.46 9.88 -11.40
CA GLN A 185 14.87 11.27 -11.68
C GLN A 185 14.16 11.84 -12.92
N LYS A 186 13.98 11.02 -13.95
CA LYS A 186 13.23 11.32 -15.17
C LYS A 186 12.57 10.04 -15.65
N VAL A 187 11.26 10.06 -15.85
CA VAL A 187 10.53 8.93 -16.41
C VAL A 187 9.65 9.45 -17.53
N VAL A 188 9.58 8.73 -18.64
CA VAL A 188 8.70 9.08 -19.77
C VAL A 188 7.31 8.49 -19.55
N ASP A 189 6.27 9.19 -20.00
CA ASP A 189 4.89 8.71 -19.91
C ASP A 189 4.63 7.51 -20.84
N GLU A 190 5.28 7.50 -22.02
CA GLU A 190 5.18 6.42 -23.00
C GLU A 190 6.56 5.97 -23.49
N GLU A 191 6.89 4.70 -23.30
CA GLU A 191 8.11 4.09 -23.84
C GLU A 191 8.01 3.88 -25.35
N LYS A 192 8.98 4.40 -26.10
CA LYS A 192 9.11 4.14 -27.54
C LYS A 192 9.82 2.83 -27.83
N LYS A 193 9.77 2.36 -29.08
CA LYS A 193 10.39 1.10 -29.55
C LYS A 193 11.85 0.96 -29.08
N GLN A 194 12.61 2.06 -29.09
CA GLN A 194 13.98 2.08 -28.60
C GLN A 194 14.06 2.76 -27.22
N HIS A 195 13.70 2.02 -26.18
CA HIS A 195 13.75 2.50 -24.79
C HIS A 195 15.07 2.17 -24.08
N PHE A 196 15.48 3.05 -23.16
CA PHE A 196 16.67 2.91 -22.31
C PHE A 196 16.38 3.31 -20.86
N ASP A 197 16.79 2.45 -19.93
CA ASP A 197 16.84 2.77 -18.51
C ASP A 197 18.29 3.07 -18.11
N LEU A 198 18.54 4.25 -17.57
CA LEU A 198 19.85 4.68 -17.08
C LEU A 198 19.85 4.89 -15.57
N LEU A 199 20.94 4.53 -14.92
CA LEU A 199 21.23 4.86 -13.53
C LEU A 199 22.23 6.03 -13.51
N LEU A 200 21.86 7.10 -12.84
CA LEU A 200 22.70 8.26 -12.58
C LEU A 200 23.25 8.13 -11.16
N ILE A 201 24.57 7.98 -11.05
CA ILE A 201 25.27 8.03 -9.76
C ILE A 201 26.04 9.34 -9.67
N THR A 202 26.19 9.83 -8.44
CA THR A 202 26.93 11.06 -8.16
C THR A 202 27.99 10.79 -7.11
N ASP A 203 29.20 11.27 -7.37
CA ASP A 203 30.23 11.48 -6.37
C ASP A 203 30.29 12.98 -6.02
N TYR A 204 30.94 13.37 -4.93
CA TYR A 204 30.92 14.71 -4.33
C TYR A 204 30.97 15.91 -5.30
N GLU A 205 31.59 15.75 -6.48
CA GLU A 205 31.68 16.79 -7.52
C GLU A 205 31.13 16.37 -8.90
N ASN A 206 30.84 15.09 -9.13
CA ASN A 206 30.65 14.53 -10.48
C ASN A 206 29.42 13.64 -10.60
N SER A 207 28.87 13.54 -11.81
CA SER A 207 27.77 12.62 -12.14
C SER A 207 28.14 11.66 -13.28
N HIS A 208 27.65 10.42 -13.21
CA HIS A 208 28.00 9.34 -14.13
C HIS A 208 26.78 8.51 -14.52
N PHE A 209 26.57 8.36 -15.83
CA PHE A 209 25.48 7.56 -16.39
C PHE A 209 25.92 6.11 -16.58
N ILE A 210 25.05 5.20 -16.17
CA ILE A 210 25.26 3.76 -16.20
C ILE A 210 24.04 3.13 -16.86
N TYR A 211 24.25 2.13 -17.71
CA TYR A 211 23.14 1.44 -18.38
C TYR A 211 22.51 0.41 -17.45
N ILE A 212 21.18 0.43 -17.32
CA ILE A 212 20.44 -0.59 -16.59
C ILE A 212 20.05 -1.68 -17.58
N SER A 213 20.66 -2.86 -17.41
CA SER A 213 20.36 -4.03 -18.25
C SER A 213 19.19 -4.86 -17.73
N ASN A 214 18.87 -4.75 -16.43
CA ASN A 214 17.72 -5.42 -15.84
C ASN A 214 17.15 -4.62 -14.66
N PHE A 215 16.15 -3.79 -14.92
CA PHE A 215 15.56 -2.92 -13.92
C PHE A 215 14.96 -3.70 -12.73
N SER A 216 14.22 -4.77 -12.99
CA SER A 216 13.59 -5.59 -11.94
C SER A 216 14.61 -6.18 -10.97
N ARG A 217 15.76 -6.64 -11.48
CA ARG A 217 16.88 -7.16 -10.67
C ARG A 217 17.53 -6.06 -9.83
N LEU A 218 17.63 -4.84 -10.38
CA LEU A 218 18.18 -3.69 -9.68
C LEU A 218 17.34 -3.31 -8.46
N VAL A 219 16.02 -3.21 -8.59
CA VAL A 219 15.13 -2.73 -7.51
C VAL A 219 14.54 -3.83 -6.63
N ARG A 220 14.87 -5.10 -6.88
CA ARG A 220 14.30 -6.26 -6.17
C ARG A 220 14.40 -6.14 -4.65
N SER A 221 15.56 -5.75 -4.13
CA SER A 221 15.79 -5.64 -2.68
C SER A 221 14.95 -4.54 -2.02
N GLN A 222 14.65 -3.45 -2.75
CA GLN A 222 13.81 -2.35 -2.26
C GLN A 222 12.35 -2.77 -2.13
N LYS A 223 11.85 -3.60 -3.05
CA LYS A 223 10.43 -3.98 -3.09
C LYS A 223 10.06 -5.15 -2.17
N ILE A 224 10.94 -6.14 -2.00
CA ILE A 224 10.53 -7.43 -1.40
C ILE A 224 11.51 -7.99 -0.37
N ARG A 225 12.59 -7.28 -0.01
CA ARG A 225 13.64 -7.78 0.93
C ARG A 225 14.12 -9.21 0.63
N HIS A 226 14.07 -9.64 -0.64
CA HIS A 226 14.38 -11.00 -1.13
C HIS A 226 13.34 -12.12 -0.89
N ASN A 227 12.15 -11.82 -0.38
CA ASN A 227 11.18 -12.84 0.07
C ASN A 227 10.18 -13.37 -0.99
N ALA A 228 10.15 -12.81 -2.22
CA ALA A 228 9.17 -13.20 -3.23
C ALA A 228 9.69 -13.16 -4.69
N ARG A 229 8.87 -13.67 -5.63
CA ARG A 229 8.97 -13.43 -7.08
C ARG A 229 7.95 -12.36 -7.47
N VAL A 230 8.37 -11.34 -8.23
CA VAL A 230 7.47 -10.30 -8.77
C VAL A 230 6.92 -10.78 -10.11
N ILE A 231 5.59 -10.87 -10.21
CA ILE A 231 4.86 -11.00 -11.47
C ILE A 231 4.30 -9.61 -11.75
N PHE A 232 4.65 -9.01 -12.89
CA PHE A 232 4.08 -7.75 -13.31
C PHE A 232 2.63 -7.98 -13.74
N SER A 233 1.68 -7.24 -13.16
CA SER A 233 0.32 -7.18 -13.71
C SER A 233 0.40 -6.54 -15.09
N LEU A 234 -0.06 -7.26 -16.11
CA LEU A 234 -0.14 -6.74 -17.48
C LEU A 234 -1.36 -5.81 -17.54
N LEU A 235 -1.13 -4.51 -17.35
CA LEU A 235 -2.13 -3.50 -17.66
C LEU A 235 -2.33 -3.47 -19.18
N LYS A 236 -3.56 -3.71 -19.63
CA LYS A 236 -3.89 -3.68 -21.06
C LYS A 236 -4.07 -2.23 -21.49
N LYS A 237 -3.32 -1.80 -22.52
CA LYS A 237 -3.49 -0.47 -23.11
C LYS A 237 -4.92 -0.38 -23.68
N PHE A 238 -5.70 0.55 -23.18
CA PHE A 238 -7.08 0.80 -23.58
C PHE A 238 -7.15 2.28 -23.94
N ASN A 239 -7.66 2.64 -25.11
CA ASN A 239 -7.62 4.01 -25.62
C ASN A 239 -9.04 4.44 -26.06
N GLU A 240 -9.95 4.61 -25.10
CA GLU A 240 -11.28 5.16 -25.35
C GLU A 240 -11.43 6.55 -24.74
N LYS A 241 -12.11 7.44 -25.47
CA LYS A 241 -12.50 8.76 -24.96
C LYS A 241 -13.75 8.58 -24.10
N CYS A 242 -13.68 8.99 -22.83
CA CYS A 242 -14.83 9.09 -21.96
C CYS A 242 -15.16 10.57 -21.79
N GLY A 243 -16.03 11.11 -22.65
CA GLY A 243 -16.38 12.53 -22.69
C GLY A 243 -15.44 13.40 -23.54
N ASN A 244 -15.62 14.73 -23.46
CA ASN A 244 -14.95 15.67 -24.35
C ASN A 244 -13.45 15.85 -24.05
N ASN A 245 -13.04 15.71 -22.79
CA ASN A 245 -11.68 16.03 -22.33
C ASN A 245 -10.92 14.85 -21.68
N THR A 246 -11.56 13.70 -21.44
CA THR A 246 -10.95 12.59 -20.69
C THR A 246 -10.72 11.38 -21.57
N LYS A 247 -9.50 10.83 -21.52
CA LYS A 247 -9.11 9.62 -22.26
C LYS A 247 -8.61 8.57 -21.26
N VAL A 248 -9.29 7.42 -21.23
CA VAL A 248 -8.81 6.27 -20.47
C VAL A 248 -7.66 5.67 -21.27
N ILE A 249 -6.49 5.52 -20.64
CA ILE A 249 -5.24 5.05 -21.27
C ILE A 249 -4.89 3.61 -20.91
N GLN A 250 -5.45 3.10 -19.80
CA GLN A 250 -5.15 1.79 -19.25
C GLN A 250 -6.43 1.21 -18.64
N LYS A 251 -6.67 -0.08 -18.90
CA LYS A 251 -7.72 -0.85 -18.25
C LYS A 251 -7.07 -1.98 -17.48
N HIS A 252 -7.31 -2.00 -16.17
CA HIS A 252 -6.91 -3.13 -15.34
C HIS A 252 -7.89 -4.27 -15.65
N GLU A 253 -7.39 -5.45 -16.03
CA GLU A 253 -8.19 -6.66 -16.24
C GLU A 253 -7.61 -7.76 -15.35
N ALA A 254 -8.45 -8.37 -14.52
CA ALA A 254 -8.04 -9.51 -13.70
C ALA A 254 -7.73 -10.71 -14.60
N MET A 255 -6.52 -11.29 -14.47
CA MET A 255 -6.09 -12.45 -15.28
C MET A 255 -6.09 -13.76 -14.51
N SER A 256 -5.99 -13.69 -13.18
CA SER A 256 -5.98 -14.86 -12.30
C SER A 256 -6.33 -14.44 -10.89
N TYR A 257 -6.84 -15.36 -10.09
CA TYR A 257 -6.97 -15.18 -8.65
C TYR A 257 -6.45 -16.41 -7.91
N GLY A 258 -6.14 -16.23 -6.63
CA GLY A 258 -5.93 -17.34 -5.72
C GLY A 258 -6.41 -16.99 -4.32
N PHE A 259 -7.02 -17.94 -3.64
CA PHE A 259 -7.44 -17.79 -2.25
C PHE A 259 -7.36 -19.13 -1.51
N MET A 260 -7.37 -19.09 -0.19
CA MET A 260 -7.32 -20.27 0.67
C MET A 260 -8.34 -20.10 1.80
N VAL A 261 -9.04 -21.18 2.13
CA VAL A 261 -9.96 -21.22 3.28
C VAL A 261 -9.17 -21.70 4.49
N ILE A 262 -9.27 -20.96 5.59
CA ILE A 262 -8.59 -21.29 6.84
C ILE A 262 -9.65 -21.67 7.87
N ALA A 263 -9.63 -22.92 8.30
CA ALA A 263 -10.41 -23.42 9.43
C ALA A 263 -9.56 -23.45 10.69
N ASN A 264 -10.20 -23.34 11.86
CA ASN A 264 -9.54 -23.54 13.14
C ASN A 264 -9.03 -25.00 13.23
N SER A 265 -7.87 -25.22 13.87
CA SER A 265 -7.28 -26.55 14.07
C SER A 265 -8.21 -27.53 14.80
N ASP A 266 -9.19 -27.02 15.56
CA ASP A 266 -10.18 -27.84 16.24
C ASP A 266 -11.28 -28.39 15.31
N VAL A 267 -11.39 -27.96 14.04
CA VAL A 267 -12.38 -28.48 13.09
C VAL A 267 -11.87 -29.78 12.45
N PRO A 268 -12.61 -30.90 12.56
CA PRO A 268 -12.23 -32.17 11.95
C PRO A 268 -12.06 -32.08 10.43
N ALA A 269 -10.99 -32.69 9.90
CA ALA A 269 -10.70 -32.68 8.46
C ALA A 269 -11.78 -33.43 7.65
N GLU A 270 -12.38 -34.46 8.26
CA GLU A 270 -13.45 -35.26 7.65
C GLU A 270 -14.70 -34.41 7.39
N LEU A 271 -15.00 -33.44 8.27
CA LEU A 271 -16.11 -32.51 8.06
C LEU A 271 -15.80 -31.53 6.92
N LEU A 272 -14.57 -31.02 6.84
CA LEU A 272 -14.19 -30.14 5.73
C LEU A 272 -14.32 -30.87 4.39
N GLU A 273 -13.90 -32.14 4.33
CA GLU A 273 -14.07 -32.97 3.14
C GLU A 273 -15.55 -33.24 2.83
N GLN A 274 -16.35 -33.60 3.83
CA GLN A 274 -17.80 -33.86 3.67
C GLN A 274 -18.56 -32.66 3.07
N PHE A 275 -18.21 -31.44 3.48
CA PHE A 275 -18.84 -30.22 2.98
C PHE A 275 -18.12 -29.62 1.76
N ASN A 276 -17.16 -30.32 1.15
CA ASN A 276 -16.38 -29.84 0.01
C ASN A 276 -15.67 -28.51 0.27
N ILE A 277 -15.14 -28.32 1.49
CA ILE A 277 -14.37 -27.13 1.85
C ILE A 277 -12.89 -27.40 1.56
N PRO A 278 -12.26 -26.63 0.67
CA PRO A 278 -10.88 -26.85 0.25
C PRO A 278 -9.90 -26.53 1.39
N THR A 279 -8.96 -27.42 1.64
CA THR A 279 -7.84 -27.21 2.57
C THR A 279 -6.56 -26.72 1.88
N SER A 280 -6.52 -26.81 0.55
CA SER A 280 -5.42 -26.32 -0.28
C SER A 280 -5.78 -25.00 -0.98
N PRO A 281 -4.78 -24.19 -1.37
CA PRO A 281 -5.03 -22.95 -2.09
C PRO A 281 -5.73 -23.22 -3.43
N ILE A 282 -6.85 -22.53 -3.66
CA ILE A 282 -7.52 -22.50 -4.97
C ILE A 282 -6.82 -21.44 -5.81
N ILE A 283 -6.42 -21.82 -7.03
CA ILE A 283 -5.81 -20.92 -8.00
C ILE A 283 -6.56 -21.07 -9.31
N PHE A 284 -7.02 -19.97 -9.88
CA PHE A 284 -7.65 -19.92 -11.19
C PHE A 284 -6.90 -18.96 -12.11
N ARG A 285 -6.69 -19.36 -13.36
CA ARG A 285 -6.10 -18.52 -14.41
C ARG A 285 -7.06 -18.47 -15.58
N GLY A 286 -7.40 -17.26 -16.02
CA GLY A 286 -8.24 -17.05 -17.19
C GLY A 286 -7.61 -17.63 -18.46
N GLY A 287 -8.44 -18.23 -19.30
CA GLY A 287 -8.06 -18.75 -20.63
C GLY A 287 -8.78 -17.99 -21.75
N GLU A 288 -8.55 -18.38 -23.01
CA GLU A 288 -9.19 -17.73 -24.17
C GLU A 288 -10.73 -17.79 -24.12
N ASP A 289 -11.29 -18.85 -23.51
CA ASP A 289 -12.72 -19.09 -23.38
C ASP A 289 -13.36 -18.48 -22.10
N ASN A 290 -12.56 -18.18 -21.06
CA ASN A 290 -13.03 -17.67 -19.76
C ASN A 290 -12.36 -16.34 -19.44
N LYS A 291 -12.86 -15.27 -20.08
CA LYS A 291 -12.29 -13.92 -19.98
C LYS A 291 -12.67 -13.17 -18.69
N ASN A 292 -13.79 -13.52 -18.04
CA ASN A 292 -14.22 -12.84 -16.84
C ASN A 292 -13.75 -13.55 -15.56
N VAL A 293 -12.51 -13.27 -15.16
CA VAL A 293 -11.90 -13.81 -13.95
C VAL A 293 -12.59 -13.31 -12.68
N GLY A 294 -13.14 -12.09 -12.69
CA GLY A 294 -13.86 -11.51 -11.56
C GLY A 294 -15.17 -12.25 -11.28
N GLU A 295 -15.95 -12.55 -12.32
CA GLU A 295 -17.18 -13.33 -12.21
C GLU A 295 -16.91 -14.73 -11.63
N HIS A 296 -15.90 -15.41 -12.18
CA HIS A 296 -15.51 -16.74 -11.71
C HIS A 296 -15.07 -16.71 -10.24
N PHE A 297 -14.31 -15.67 -9.84
CA PHE A 297 -13.92 -15.47 -8.45
C PHE A 297 -15.13 -15.33 -7.52
N VAL A 298 -16.07 -14.45 -7.86
CA VAL A 298 -17.28 -14.21 -7.05
C VAL A 298 -18.09 -15.49 -6.93
N LYS A 299 -18.28 -16.23 -8.03
CA LYS A 299 -19.00 -17.50 -8.03
C LYS A 299 -18.34 -18.53 -7.11
N SER A 300 -17.03 -18.71 -7.21
CA SER A 300 -16.29 -19.65 -6.36
C SER A 300 -16.37 -19.29 -4.87
N ILE A 301 -16.27 -18.01 -4.52
CA ILE A 301 -16.37 -17.59 -3.12
C ILE A 301 -17.79 -17.78 -2.57
N VAL A 302 -18.82 -17.50 -3.37
CA VAL A 302 -20.21 -17.69 -2.95
C VAL A 302 -20.51 -19.18 -2.72
N GLU A 303 -20.09 -20.06 -3.64
CA GLU A 303 -20.26 -21.51 -3.48
C GLU A 303 -19.60 -22.05 -2.21
N ILE A 304 -18.38 -21.58 -1.91
CA ILE A 304 -17.69 -21.97 -0.68
C ILE A 304 -18.41 -21.45 0.57
N ALA A 305 -18.93 -20.23 0.53
CA ALA A 305 -19.67 -19.70 1.66
C ALA A 305 -21.00 -20.43 1.89
N GLU A 306 -21.69 -20.89 0.84
CA GLU A 306 -22.85 -21.77 0.97
C GLU A 306 -22.48 -23.11 1.63
N ASN A 307 -21.31 -23.66 1.30
CA ASN A 307 -20.80 -24.87 1.93
C ASN A 307 -20.42 -24.64 3.41
N ILE A 308 -19.81 -23.49 3.72
CA ILE A 308 -19.50 -23.09 5.11
C ILE A 308 -20.79 -22.87 5.91
N GLU A 309 -21.82 -22.26 5.33
CA GLU A 309 -23.12 -22.09 5.99
C GLU A 309 -23.72 -23.45 6.40
N LYS A 310 -23.68 -24.43 5.48
CA LYS A 310 -24.13 -25.81 5.76
C LYS A 310 -23.28 -26.47 6.84
N LEU A 311 -21.95 -26.29 6.80
CA LEU A 311 -21.05 -26.80 7.85
C LEU A 311 -21.44 -26.23 9.22
N LEU A 312 -21.66 -24.92 9.31
CA LEU A 312 -22.01 -24.22 10.57
C LEU A 312 -23.36 -24.65 11.16
N GLN A 313 -24.25 -25.26 10.36
CA GLN A 313 -25.50 -25.86 10.84
C GLN A 313 -25.31 -27.24 11.49
N THR A 314 -24.11 -27.83 11.40
CA THR A 314 -23.78 -29.11 12.02
C THR A 314 -23.74 -28.98 13.54
N ASN A 315 -24.37 -29.92 14.24
CA ASN A 315 -24.39 -29.97 15.70
C ASN A 315 -23.88 -31.32 16.21
N ILE A 316 -22.56 -31.44 16.34
CA ILE A 316 -21.91 -32.62 16.89
C ILE A 316 -22.07 -32.62 18.42
N PRO A 317 -22.59 -33.73 19.00
CA PRO A 317 -22.74 -33.85 20.44
C PRO A 317 -21.43 -33.61 21.19
N ILE A 318 -21.55 -33.07 22.40
CA ILE A 318 -20.41 -32.80 23.26
C ILE A 318 -19.65 -34.08 23.64
N THR A 319 -18.32 -34.00 23.59
CA THR A 319 -17.39 -35.04 24.03
C THR A 319 -16.70 -34.58 25.31
N PHE A 320 -16.97 -35.27 26.42
CA PHE A 320 -16.33 -35.02 27.71
C PHE A 320 -15.14 -35.95 27.94
N THR A 321 -14.05 -35.41 28.47
CA THR A 321 -13.10 -36.23 29.24
C THR A 321 -13.57 -36.37 30.69
N ALA A 322 -13.14 -37.42 31.40
CA ALA A 322 -13.50 -37.64 32.80
C ALA A 322 -13.13 -36.44 33.70
N GLU A 323 -11.98 -35.83 33.43
CA GLU A 323 -11.48 -34.63 34.12
C GLU A 323 -12.37 -33.41 33.85
N GLN A 324 -12.77 -33.19 32.59
CA GLN A 324 -13.65 -32.08 32.21
C GLN A 324 -15.05 -32.24 32.82
N GLN A 325 -15.58 -33.46 32.83
CA GLN A 325 -16.87 -33.75 33.46
C GLN A 325 -16.82 -33.45 34.96
N GLN A 326 -15.74 -33.86 35.64
CA GLN A 326 -15.54 -33.55 37.06
C GLN A 326 -15.40 -32.03 37.29
N ALA A 327 -14.61 -31.34 36.49
CA ALA A 327 -14.46 -29.89 36.56
C ALA A 327 -15.80 -29.15 36.35
N HIS A 328 -16.60 -29.60 35.39
CA HIS A 328 -17.94 -29.05 35.13
C HIS A 328 -18.90 -29.27 36.31
N ILE A 329 -18.88 -30.46 36.91
CA ILE A 329 -19.71 -30.78 38.09
C ILE A 329 -19.32 -29.92 39.28
N LEU A 330 -18.01 -29.80 39.58
CA LEU A 330 -17.49 -29.05 40.71
C LEU A 330 -17.61 -27.52 40.54
N CYS A 331 -17.76 -27.05 39.30
CA CYS A 331 -17.93 -25.63 39.01
C CYS A 331 -19.23 -25.09 39.62
N LYS A 332 -19.09 -24.08 40.50
CA LYS A 332 -20.20 -23.41 41.22
C LYS A 332 -20.58 -22.04 40.64
N THR A 333 -19.71 -21.46 39.82
CA THR A 333 -19.88 -20.11 39.24
C THR A 333 -19.65 -20.14 37.73
N CYS A 334 -20.33 -19.27 36.99
CA CYS A 334 -20.18 -19.15 35.55
C CYS A 334 -18.77 -18.66 35.16
N ASN A 335 -18.12 -19.31 34.20
CA ASN A 335 -16.77 -18.92 33.76
C ASN A 335 -16.72 -17.51 33.14
N LEU A 336 -17.83 -17.00 32.56
CA LEU A 336 -17.90 -15.66 31.97
C LEU A 336 -18.34 -14.58 32.97
N CYS A 337 -19.57 -14.66 33.49
CA CYS A 337 -20.12 -13.60 34.36
C CYS A 337 -19.75 -13.74 35.84
N LYS A 338 -19.07 -14.82 36.23
CA LYS A 338 -18.62 -15.14 37.60
C LYS A 338 -19.73 -15.27 38.66
N ASN A 339 -21.00 -15.16 38.26
CA ASN A 339 -22.15 -15.37 39.15
C ASN A 339 -22.42 -16.86 39.41
N GLY A 340 -23.03 -17.17 40.56
CA GLY A 340 -23.50 -18.51 40.88
C GLY A 340 -24.66 -18.97 40.00
N PHE A 341 -24.80 -20.28 39.80
CA PHE A 341 -25.91 -20.86 39.04
C PHE A 341 -27.21 -20.83 39.85
N SER A 342 -28.34 -20.60 39.18
CA SER A 342 -29.66 -20.57 39.80
C SER A 342 -30.67 -21.39 38.99
N VAL A 343 -31.87 -21.62 39.54
CA VAL A 343 -32.93 -22.37 38.85
C VAL A 343 -33.36 -21.68 37.55
N GLY A 344 -33.42 -20.34 37.54
CA GLY A 344 -33.74 -19.55 36.35
C GLY A 344 -32.58 -19.41 35.36
N ASN A 345 -31.34 -19.59 35.80
CA ASN A 345 -30.14 -19.49 34.98
C ASN A 345 -29.18 -20.65 35.31
N HIS A 346 -29.56 -21.83 34.82
CA HIS A 346 -28.91 -23.09 35.15
C HIS A 346 -27.55 -23.24 34.47
N LYS A 347 -26.80 -24.21 34.97
CA LYS A 347 -25.45 -24.57 34.49
C LYS A 347 -25.54 -25.29 33.15
N VAL A 348 -24.76 -24.84 32.18
CA VAL A 348 -24.69 -25.36 30.80
C VAL A 348 -23.23 -25.61 30.42
N ALA A 349 -22.98 -26.65 29.64
CA ALA A 349 -21.66 -26.97 29.09
C ALA A 349 -21.51 -26.36 27.69
N ASP A 350 -20.76 -25.27 27.60
CA ASP A 350 -20.40 -24.65 26.32
C ASP A 350 -19.42 -25.56 25.57
N HIS A 351 -19.68 -25.78 24.29
CA HIS A 351 -18.88 -26.66 23.45
C HIS A 351 -18.87 -26.20 21.99
N CYS A 352 -17.89 -26.67 21.25
CA CYS A 352 -17.83 -26.45 19.81
C CYS A 352 -18.80 -27.40 19.10
N HIS A 353 -19.82 -26.88 18.41
CA HIS A 353 -20.77 -27.70 17.64
C HIS A 353 -20.12 -28.41 16.41
N LEU A 354 -18.93 -27.99 15.99
CA LEU A 354 -18.20 -28.63 14.88
C LEU A 354 -17.23 -29.74 15.33
N SER A 355 -16.82 -29.75 16.60
CA SER A 355 -15.82 -30.73 17.07
C SER A 355 -16.27 -31.51 18.31
N GLY A 356 -17.40 -31.15 18.90
CA GLY A 356 -17.87 -31.69 20.17
C GLY A 356 -17.02 -31.27 21.38
N LYS A 357 -15.90 -30.54 21.19
CA LYS A 357 -14.95 -30.23 22.26
C LYS A 357 -15.57 -29.29 23.29
N PHE A 358 -15.58 -29.72 24.55
CA PHE A 358 -15.97 -28.89 25.69
C PHE A 358 -15.04 -27.67 25.80
N ARG A 359 -15.63 -26.48 25.96
CA ARG A 359 -14.91 -25.21 26.11
C ARG A 359 -14.89 -24.77 27.57
N GLN A 360 -16.07 -24.63 28.16
CA GLN A 360 -16.21 -24.07 29.50
C GLN A 360 -17.60 -24.28 30.10
N THR A 361 -17.72 -24.02 31.40
CA THR A 361 -18.99 -24.08 32.13
C THR A 361 -19.61 -22.70 32.23
N LEU A 362 -20.80 -22.53 31.65
CA LEU A 362 -21.49 -21.25 31.60
C LEU A 362 -22.87 -21.33 32.23
N CYS A 363 -23.45 -20.18 32.54
CA CYS A 363 -24.88 -20.08 32.79
C CYS A 363 -25.62 -19.95 31.44
N ASN A 364 -26.86 -20.43 31.37
CA ASN A 364 -27.66 -20.41 30.15
C ASN A 364 -27.70 -19.02 29.46
N THR A 365 -27.86 -17.94 30.22
CA THR A 365 -27.85 -16.58 29.66
C THR A 365 -26.53 -16.22 28.99
N CYS A 366 -25.38 -16.58 29.58
CA CYS A 366 -24.07 -16.33 28.98
C CYS A 366 -23.85 -17.21 27.74
N ASN A 367 -24.29 -18.47 27.80
CA ASN A 367 -24.18 -19.39 26.66
C ASN A 367 -24.96 -18.88 25.44
N LEU A 368 -26.19 -18.40 25.63
CA LEU A 368 -27.01 -17.84 24.55
C LEU A 368 -26.44 -16.55 23.94
N LYS A 369 -25.56 -15.84 24.66
CA LYS A 369 -24.86 -14.65 24.15
C LYS A 369 -23.66 -15.00 23.28
N LEU A 370 -23.11 -16.21 23.40
CA LEU A 370 -22.04 -16.70 22.53
C LEU A 370 -22.64 -17.14 21.19
N GLN A 371 -23.04 -16.17 20.38
CA GLN A 371 -23.58 -16.45 19.05
C GLN A 371 -22.45 -16.77 18.09
N THR A 372 -22.62 -17.83 17.30
CA THR A 372 -21.75 -18.10 16.15
C THR A 372 -21.96 -16.96 15.14
N PRO A 373 -20.89 -16.34 14.61
CA PRO A 373 -21.03 -15.25 13.66
C PRO A 373 -21.79 -15.73 12.43
N ASN A 374 -22.72 -14.91 11.97
CA ASN A 374 -23.55 -15.17 10.80
C ASN A 374 -22.88 -14.68 9.50
N PHE A 375 -21.56 -14.65 9.49
CA PHE A 375 -20.78 -14.24 8.33
C PHE A 375 -19.42 -14.93 8.28
N VAL A 376 -18.85 -15.02 7.07
CA VAL A 376 -17.45 -15.42 6.84
C VAL A 376 -16.65 -14.19 6.45
N PRO A 377 -15.57 -13.85 7.19
CA PRO A 377 -14.66 -12.80 6.77
C PRO A 377 -13.75 -13.29 5.62
N CYS A 378 -13.64 -12.48 4.57
CA CYS A 378 -12.75 -12.68 3.43
C CYS A 378 -11.71 -11.56 3.43
N PHE A 379 -10.46 -11.91 3.74
CA PHE A 379 -9.39 -10.95 3.92
C PHE A 379 -8.60 -10.72 2.63
N PHE A 380 -8.41 -9.44 2.31
CA PHE A 380 -7.60 -8.98 1.19
C PHE A 380 -6.59 -7.96 1.68
N HIS A 381 -5.39 -7.95 1.08
CA HIS A 381 -4.41 -6.91 1.38
C HIS A 381 -4.48 -5.80 0.35
N ASN A 382 -4.81 -4.59 0.78
CA ASN A 382 -4.98 -3.40 -0.08
C ASN A 382 -6.16 -3.49 -1.05
N LEU A 383 -7.23 -4.16 -0.60
CA LEU A 383 -8.49 -4.37 -1.35
C LEU A 383 -9.01 -3.07 -1.96
N SER A 384 -9.06 -2.01 -1.15
CA SER A 384 -9.71 -0.74 -1.49
C SER A 384 -9.11 -0.09 -2.74
N ASN A 385 -7.80 -0.29 -2.99
CA ASN A 385 -7.07 0.39 -4.05
C ASN A 385 -6.83 -0.51 -5.28
N TYR A 386 -6.93 -1.84 -5.15
CA TYR A 386 -6.61 -2.78 -6.22
C TYR A 386 -7.80 -3.62 -6.66
N ASP A 387 -8.37 -4.43 -5.77
CA ASP A 387 -9.26 -5.51 -6.18
C ASP A 387 -10.75 -5.18 -6.02
N ALA A 388 -11.09 -4.17 -5.20
CA ALA A 388 -12.48 -3.87 -4.84
C ALA A 388 -13.37 -3.55 -6.05
N HIS A 389 -12.87 -2.79 -7.03
CA HIS A 389 -13.65 -2.38 -8.19
C HIS A 389 -14.06 -3.58 -9.07
N PHE A 390 -13.20 -4.59 -9.21
CA PHE A 390 -13.54 -5.82 -9.94
C PHE A 390 -14.63 -6.60 -9.22
N ILE A 391 -14.46 -6.80 -7.90
CA ILE A 391 -15.39 -7.60 -7.12
C ILE A 391 -16.75 -6.91 -7.08
N VAL A 392 -16.80 -5.62 -6.71
CA VAL A 392 -18.05 -4.85 -6.59
C VAL A 392 -18.80 -4.77 -7.93
N THR A 393 -18.10 -4.63 -9.06
CA THR A 393 -18.74 -4.62 -10.39
C THR A 393 -19.48 -5.93 -10.65
N GLU A 394 -18.83 -7.07 -10.38
CA GLU A 394 -19.43 -8.40 -10.54
C GLU A 394 -20.52 -8.68 -9.51
N LEU A 395 -20.36 -8.18 -8.29
CA LEU A 395 -21.42 -8.26 -7.28
C LEU A 395 -22.66 -7.47 -7.71
N GLY A 396 -22.49 -6.29 -8.33
CA GLY A 396 -23.59 -5.43 -8.77
C GLY A 396 -24.47 -6.04 -9.88
N LEU A 397 -24.01 -7.10 -10.54
CA LEU A 397 -24.79 -7.88 -11.51
C LEU A 397 -25.68 -8.94 -10.85
N ASP A 398 -25.49 -9.22 -9.56
CA ASP A 398 -26.26 -10.23 -8.81
C ASP A 398 -27.55 -9.63 -8.22
N VAL A 399 -28.56 -10.49 -8.04
CA VAL A 399 -29.90 -10.16 -7.55
C VAL A 399 -29.95 -10.04 -6.01
N LYS A 400 -28.93 -10.57 -5.30
CA LYS A 400 -28.88 -10.61 -3.83
C LYS A 400 -28.38 -9.30 -3.22
N ARG A 401 -28.86 -8.98 -2.01
CA ARG A 401 -28.58 -7.72 -1.30
C ARG A 401 -27.09 -7.61 -0.94
N ILE A 402 -26.50 -6.46 -1.29
CA ILE A 402 -25.13 -6.09 -0.94
C ILE A 402 -25.19 -4.99 0.11
N PHE A 403 -24.34 -5.09 1.13
CA PHE A 403 -24.15 -4.04 2.12
C PHE A 403 -22.75 -3.46 1.95
N VAL A 404 -22.64 -2.15 1.72
CA VAL A 404 -21.36 -1.50 1.44
C VAL A 404 -21.12 -0.43 2.51
N ILE A 405 -19.90 -0.38 3.05
CA ILE A 405 -19.42 0.71 3.89
C ILE A 405 -18.44 1.53 3.04
N PRO A 406 -18.90 2.60 2.38
CA PRO A 406 -18.04 3.44 1.56
C PRO A 406 -17.16 4.36 2.43
N ASN A 407 -15.93 4.58 1.98
CA ASN A 407 -15.05 5.66 2.46
C ASN A 407 -15.13 6.88 1.54
N SER A 408 -15.24 6.64 0.23
CA SER A 408 -15.51 7.63 -0.81
C SER A 408 -16.29 6.97 -1.94
N GLU A 409 -16.66 7.72 -2.98
CA GLU A 409 -17.35 7.19 -4.17
C GLU A 409 -16.58 6.07 -4.88
N GLU A 410 -15.25 6.02 -4.72
CA GLU A 410 -14.36 5.04 -5.35
C GLU A 410 -13.69 4.06 -4.37
N LYS A 411 -13.79 4.28 -3.05
CA LYS A 411 -13.08 3.49 -2.03
C LYS A 411 -14.05 2.91 -1.02
N PHE A 412 -13.99 1.59 -0.83
CA PHE A 412 -14.84 0.85 0.11
C PHE A 412 -14.01 0.36 1.31
N ILE A 413 -14.47 0.64 2.54
CA ILE A 413 -13.82 0.15 3.77
C ILE A 413 -14.05 -1.35 3.93
N SER A 414 -15.30 -1.76 3.73
CA SER A 414 -15.71 -3.14 3.64
C SER A 414 -17.00 -3.23 2.83
N PHE A 415 -17.24 -4.39 2.24
CA PHE A 415 -18.53 -4.70 1.64
C PHE A 415 -18.88 -6.14 1.96
N SER A 416 -20.18 -6.40 2.12
CA SER A 416 -20.71 -7.71 2.46
C SER A 416 -21.72 -8.15 1.40
N LYS A 417 -21.63 -9.42 1.00
CA LYS A 417 -22.62 -10.06 0.12
C LYS A 417 -23.41 -11.07 0.91
N HIS A 418 -24.74 -10.96 0.87
CA HIS A 418 -25.61 -11.99 1.42
C HIS A 418 -25.57 -13.24 0.53
N VAL A 419 -25.25 -14.37 1.16
CA VAL A 419 -25.31 -15.69 0.55
C VAL A 419 -26.70 -16.28 0.77
N SER A 420 -27.21 -16.14 2.01
CA SER A 420 -28.58 -16.44 2.39
C SER A 420 -29.20 -15.24 3.13
N ASN A 421 -30.46 -15.36 3.55
CA ASN A 421 -31.14 -14.30 4.32
C ASN A 421 -30.40 -13.96 5.63
N ASN A 422 -29.73 -14.95 6.23
CA ASN A 422 -29.09 -14.80 7.53
C ASN A 422 -27.57 -14.92 7.47
N PHE A 423 -26.99 -15.31 6.33
CA PHE A 423 -25.55 -15.54 6.20
C PHE A 423 -24.91 -14.68 5.12
N SER A 424 -23.74 -14.11 5.42
CA SER A 424 -23.05 -13.21 4.49
C SER A 424 -21.54 -13.46 4.41
N ILE A 425 -20.93 -13.05 3.31
CA ILE A 425 -19.47 -12.98 3.16
C ILE A 425 -19.09 -11.51 3.30
N ARG A 426 -18.14 -11.22 4.18
CA ARG A 426 -17.66 -9.86 4.44
C ARG A 426 -16.25 -9.70 3.91
N PHE A 427 -16.06 -8.84 2.92
CA PHE A 427 -14.75 -8.52 2.35
C PHE A 427 -14.08 -7.43 3.18
N ILE A 428 -12.86 -7.69 3.64
CA ILE A 428 -12.12 -6.89 4.60
C ILE A 428 -10.75 -6.54 4.05
N ASP A 429 -10.40 -5.25 4.03
CA ASP A 429 -9.08 -4.76 3.61
C ASP A 429 -8.10 -4.74 4.79
N THR A 430 -7.20 -5.73 4.88
CA THR A 430 -6.22 -5.83 5.95
C THR A 430 -5.22 -4.67 5.98
N LEU A 431 -4.95 -4.01 4.85
CA LEU A 431 -4.07 -2.84 4.84
C LEU A 431 -4.71 -1.66 5.59
N ARG A 432 -6.04 -1.57 5.64
CA ARG A 432 -6.72 -0.54 6.44
C ARG A 432 -6.63 -0.77 7.94
N PHE A 433 -6.34 -2.00 8.36
CA PHE A 433 -6.06 -2.34 9.76
C PHE A 433 -4.56 -2.20 10.07
N MET A 434 -3.68 -2.50 9.12
CA MET A 434 -2.22 -2.46 9.31
C MET A 434 -1.57 -1.09 9.01
N ALA A 435 -2.18 -0.23 8.20
CA ALA A 435 -1.56 1.03 7.76
C ALA A 435 -1.85 2.22 8.69
N SER A 436 -2.60 2.03 9.78
CA SER A 436 -2.94 3.10 10.72
C SER A 436 -3.34 2.59 12.11
N SER A 437 -2.72 1.52 12.62
CA SER A 437 -2.71 1.30 14.07
C SER A 437 -1.79 2.36 14.69
N VAL A 438 -2.37 3.53 14.88
CA VAL A 438 -1.78 4.61 15.64
C VAL A 438 -1.49 4.06 17.04
N TYR A 439 -0.20 3.91 17.36
CA TYR A 439 0.28 3.23 18.56
C TYR A 439 1.19 4.15 19.38
N PRO A 440 1.02 4.27 20.71
CA PRO A 440 1.77 5.22 21.52
C PRO A 440 3.10 4.59 21.95
N TYR A 441 4.04 4.49 21.01
CA TYR A 441 5.34 3.84 21.22
C TYR A 441 6.14 4.45 22.38
N GLU A 442 6.01 5.77 22.58
CA GLU A 442 6.74 6.50 23.62
C GLU A 442 6.11 6.33 25.01
N TYR A 443 4.79 6.15 25.07
CA TYR A 443 4.07 5.81 26.30
C TYR A 443 4.29 4.35 26.73
N THR A 444 4.57 3.47 25.78
CA THR A 444 4.80 2.04 26.01
C THR A 444 6.26 1.80 26.42
N ASP A 445 6.66 2.41 27.53
CA ASP A 445 8.04 2.40 28.06
C ASP A 445 8.36 1.18 28.94
N GLY A 446 7.38 0.30 29.18
CA GLY A 446 7.54 -0.90 29.99
C GLY A 446 6.46 -1.96 29.75
N TRP A 447 6.77 -3.22 30.05
CA TRP A 447 5.88 -4.38 29.84
C TRP A 447 4.56 -4.29 30.59
N ASN A 448 4.55 -3.62 31.75
CA ASN A 448 3.35 -3.33 32.53
C ASN A 448 2.33 -2.43 31.79
N LYS A 449 2.77 -1.65 30.80
CA LYS A 449 1.88 -0.84 29.96
C LYS A 449 1.09 -1.68 28.96
N LEU A 450 1.66 -2.81 28.53
CA LEU A 450 0.99 -3.74 27.61
C LEU A 450 -0.17 -4.50 28.29
N GLU A 451 -0.17 -4.58 29.63
CA GLU A 451 -1.25 -5.19 30.42
C GLU A 451 -2.43 -4.23 30.68
N GLN A 452 -2.33 -2.97 30.28
CA GLN A 452 -3.41 -2.00 30.47
C GLN A 452 -4.65 -2.36 29.65
N THR A 453 -5.82 -2.29 30.28
CA THR A 453 -7.10 -2.74 29.71
C THR A 453 -7.89 -1.64 28.99
N HIS A 454 -7.26 -0.50 28.72
CA HIS A 454 -7.85 0.65 28.05
C HIS A 454 -6.82 1.30 27.13
N LEU A 455 -7.32 1.95 26.08
CA LEU A 455 -6.49 2.77 25.21
C LEU A 455 -5.98 3.99 26.00
N PRO A 456 -4.68 4.34 25.92
CA PRO A 456 -4.12 5.54 26.57
C PRO A 456 -4.79 6.83 26.11
N GLU A 457 -4.61 7.92 26.86
CA GLU A 457 -5.22 9.20 26.50
C GLU A 457 -4.52 9.83 25.28
N LYS A 458 -5.20 10.72 24.55
CA LYS A 458 -4.65 11.37 23.36
C LYS A 458 -3.29 12.04 23.62
N ALA A 459 -3.11 12.61 24.82
CA ALA A 459 -1.87 13.27 25.21
C ALA A 459 -0.67 12.31 25.25
N ASP A 460 -0.93 11.02 25.54
CA ASP A 460 0.09 9.96 25.63
C ASP A 460 0.58 9.48 24.25
N PHE A 461 -0.06 9.93 23.17
CA PHE A 461 0.36 9.65 21.79
C PHE A 461 1.26 10.75 21.20
N TYR A 462 2.02 11.42 22.05
CA TYR A 462 3.03 12.37 21.60
C TYR A 462 4.15 11.65 20.85
N SER A 463 4.67 12.29 19.79
CA SER A 463 5.81 11.78 19.03
C SER A 463 6.97 12.76 19.13
N THR A 464 8.01 12.40 19.87
CA THR A 464 9.31 13.09 19.92
C THR A 464 10.00 13.15 18.55
N LEU A 465 9.74 12.18 17.66
CA LEU A 465 10.32 12.17 16.30
C LEU A 465 9.76 13.30 15.40
N THR A 466 8.53 13.74 15.66
CA THR A 466 7.86 14.80 14.89
C THR A 466 7.58 16.05 15.72
N GLU A 467 7.96 16.04 17.01
CA GLU A 467 7.64 17.04 18.03
C GLU A 467 6.17 17.50 17.98
N SER A 468 5.24 16.56 17.78
CA SER A 468 3.84 16.88 17.53
C SER A 468 2.88 15.95 18.26
N HIS A 469 1.75 16.50 18.65
CA HIS A 469 0.62 15.74 19.19
C HIS A 469 -0.20 15.14 18.06
N MET A 470 -0.79 13.98 18.36
CA MET A 470 -1.76 13.30 17.51
C MET A 470 -2.88 14.24 17.02
N GLN A 471 -3.29 14.10 15.77
CA GLN A 471 -4.51 14.74 15.28
C GLN A 471 -5.75 14.07 15.90
N LYS A 472 -6.85 14.80 16.00
CA LYS A 472 -8.04 14.29 16.71
C LYS A 472 -8.68 13.13 15.96
N GLU A 473 -8.67 13.22 14.64
CA GLU A 473 -9.21 12.25 13.69
C GLU A 473 -8.50 10.90 13.80
N ASP A 474 -7.17 10.92 13.98
CA ASP A 474 -6.34 9.72 14.14
C ASP A 474 -6.57 9.03 15.48
N TYR A 475 -6.80 9.81 16.55
CA TYR A 475 -7.13 9.26 17.87
C TYR A 475 -8.55 8.70 17.93
N ASP A 476 -9.51 9.34 17.26
CA ASP A 476 -10.88 8.81 17.12
C ASP A 476 -10.90 7.55 16.25
N HIS A 477 -10.01 7.44 15.27
CA HIS A 477 -9.76 6.19 14.54
C HIS A 477 -9.21 5.09 15.46
N ALA A 478 -8.19 5.38 16.27
CA ALA A 478 -7.62 4.42 17.24
C ALA A 478 -8.69 3.88 18.22
N LYS A 479 -9.59 4.74 18.71
CA LYS A 479 -10.74 4.32 19.53
C LYS A 479 -11.73 3.42 18.78
N THR A 480 -11.98 3.74 17.51
CA THR A 480 -12.86 2.94 16.65
C THR A 480 -12.26 1.55 16.44
N VAL A 481 -10.96 1.45 16.19
CA VAL A 481 -10.24 0.18 16.07
C VAL A 481 -10.25 -0.61 17.38
N TRP A 482 -9.92 0.05 18.50
CA TRP A 482 -9.94 -0.58 19.83
C TRP A 482 -11.30 -1.21 20.17
N SER A 483 -12.39 -0.48 19.90
CA SER A 483 -13.75 -0.95 20.18
C SER A 483 -14.26 -1.99 19.20
N HIS A 484 -13.92 -1.87 17.91
CA HIS A 484 -14.41 -2.78 16.87
C HIS A 484 -13.77 -4.17 16.94
N ILE A 485 -12.55 -4.26 17.46
CA ILE A 485 -11.78 -5.52 17.56
C ILE A 485 -11.86 -6.11 18.97
N GLU A 486 -12.59 -5.48 19.89
CA GLU A 486 -12.77 -5.94 21.27
C GLU A 486 -11.44 -6.18 22.02
N CYS A 487 -10.42 -5.35 21.76
CA CYS A 487 -9.10 -5.47 22.40
C CYS A 487 -9.25 -5.39 23.92
N LYS A 488 -8.66 -6.34 24.65
CA LYS A 488 -8.72 -6.40 26.11
C LYS A 488 -7.51 -5.80 26.77
N THR A 489 -6.38 -5.73 26.08
CA THR A 489 -5.14 -5.14 26.59
C THR A 489 -4.42 -4.33 25.50
N LEU A 490 -3.55 -3.40 25.92
CA LEU A 490 -2.73 -2.61 25.01
C LEU A 490 -1.73 -3.49 24.23
N GLY A 491 -1.30 -4.62 24.80
CA GLY A 491 -0.53 -5.64 24.10
C GLY A 491 -1.27 -6.27 22.92
N GLU A 492 -2.54 -6.65 23.11
CA GLU A 492 -3.39 -7.15 22.01
C GLU A 492 -3.63 -6.10 20.92
N TYR A 493 -3.58 -4.81 21.27
CA TYR A 493 -3.65 -3.71 20.31
C TYR A 493 -2.32 -3.45 19.59
N SER A 494 -1.18 -3.74 20.23
CA SER A 494 0.17 -3.65 19.64
C SER A 494 0.46 -4.77 18.64
N ASP A 495 -0.10 -5.96 18.87
CA ASP A 495 0.17 -7.16 18.07
C ASP A 495 -0.65 -7.22 16.76
N GLN A 496 -1.41 -6.15 16.44
CA GLN A 496 -2.32 -6.05 15.29
C GLN A 496 -1.68 -5.50 14.01
#